data_AF-A0A2E2B2C4-F1
#
_entry.id   AF-A0A2E2B2C4-F1
#
_cell.length_a   1.000
_cell.length_b   1.000
_cell.length_c   1.000
_cell.angle_alpha   90.00
_cell.angle_beta   90.00
_cell.angle_gamma   90.00
#
_symmetry.space_group_name_H-M   'P 1'
#
loop_
_entity.id
_entity.type
_entity.pdbx_description
1 polymer ?
#
loop_
_entity_poly.entity_id
_entity_poly.type
_entity_poly.pdbx_seq_one_letter_code
_entity_poly.pdbx_strand_id
1 'polypeptide(L)'
;MAIVLFPVILFFIVFAIVRVFSGKGKPQLSEPYCAKCGYDLRVNWDSSMVCPECGADLKAKGAVNFGTMKKSRTWVTVAITVAVLLLTFLLMAGVTLPIRRNTNPAALSKLTNNNLIVNLPTRIDEPWTWQELEARYKSGQLSDQEVDEMLAELINGLKFKPIAERGPIHWATNFLQKLIDDKKISPARYAQLMKVYFGPGPTKFHPITSKMQPNWSAIYASFTQPWSLGSTDKTKPHCRLVSVVVKGDEDTPLLFVPEAQTHWQFEQVVKLDSLPITFSSGSRICLRNTLEPGEHVLLLKFVTELYPELGPMEKPSETDKPLASYTHVQPLKVTVDDSGRIICEKLTILR
;
A
#
# COMPACT_ATOMS: atom_id res chain seq x y z
N MET A 1 -4.23 -3.55 -25.57
CA MET A 1 -3.86 -3.17 -26.96
C MET A 1 -4.99 -2.46 -27.71
N ALA A 2 -6.26 -2.88 -27.58
CA ALA A 2 -7.37 -2.28 -28.35
C ALA A 2 -7.56 -0.76 -28.17
N ILE A 3 -7.29 -0.21 -26.98
CA ILE A 3 -7.40 1.23 -26.68
C ILE A 3 -6.39 2.08 -27.47
N VAL A 4 -5.24 1.52 -27.83
CA VAL A 4 -4.18 2.24 -28.57
C VAL A 4 -4.45 2.28 -30.07
N LEU A 5 -5.15 1.27 -30.61
CA LEU A 5 -5.44 1.17 -32.06
C LEU A 5 -6.58 2.09 -32.50
N PHE A 6 -7.55 2.36 -31.62
CA PHE A 6 -8.71 3.19 -31.94
C PHE A 6 -8.36 4.61 -32.46
N PRO A 7 -7.48 5.41 -31.82
CA PRO A 7 -7.13 6.74 -32.33
C PRO A 7 -6.39 6.70 -33.67
N VAL A 8 -5.58 5.67 -33.90
CA VAL A 8 -4.86 5.48 -35.17
C VAL A 8 -5.84 5.21 -36.30
N ILE A 9 -6.82 4.32 -36.08
CA ILE A 9 -7.87 4.01 -37.06
C ILE A 9 -8.72 5.26 -37.34
N LEU A 10 -9.10 6.01 -36.30
CA LEU A 10 -9.87 7.25 -36.45
C LEU A 10 -9.12 8.29 -37.29
N PHE A 11 -7.80 8.43 -37.10
CA PHE A 11 -6.97 9.33 -37.91
C PHE A 11 -7.01 8.98 -39.39
N PHE A 12 -6.84 7.70 -39.75
CA PHE A 12 -6.87 7.26 -41.14
C PHE A 12 -8.25 7.46 -41.78
N ILE A 13 -9.34 7.24 -41.04
CA ILE A 13 -10.71 7.51 -41.51
C ILE A 13 -10.91 9.00 -41.80
N VAL A 14 -10.54 9.87 -40.87
CA VAL A 14 -10.69 11.33 -41.05
C VAL A 14 -9.80 11.81 -42.21
N PHE A 15 -8.57 11.32 -42.31
CA PHE A 15 -7.67 11.64 -43.42
C PHE A 15 -8.23 11.20 -44.78
N ALA A 16 -8.80 9.99 -44.86
CA ALA A 16 -9.43 9.47 -46.07
C ALA A 16 -10.65 10.33 -46.47
N ILE A 17 -11.52 10.68 -45.52
CA ILE A 17 -12.67 11.57 -45.74
C ILE A 17 -12.18 12.93 -46.26
N VAL A 18 -11.21 13.57 -45.60
CA VAL A 18 -10.67 14.86 -46.05
C VAL A 18 -10.10 14.76 -47.47
N ARG A 19 -9.37 13.69 -47.81
CA ARG A 19 -8.81 13.50 -49.16
C ARG A 19 -9.89 13.31 -50.22
N VAL A 20 -10.94 12.53 -49.92
CA VAL A 20 -12.07 12.29 -50.84
C VAL A 20 -12.85 13.58 -51.08
N PHE A 21 -13.11 14.38 -50.03
CA PHE A 21 -13.89 15.61 -50.15
C PHE A 21 -13.08 16.85 -50.55
N SER A 22 -11.75 16.81 -50.44
CA SER A 22 -10.86 17.86 -51.00
C SER A 22 -10.70 17.75 -52.53
N GLY A 23 -11.28 16.72 -53.14
CA GLY A 23 -11.22 16.46 -54.57
C GLY A 23 -12.26 17.25 -55.36
N LYS A 24 -11.82 18.41 -55.85
CA LYS A 24 -12.31 19.23 -56.98
C LYS A 24 -12.66 20.64 -56.49
N GLY A 25 -11.68 21.54 -56.66
CA GLY A 25 -11.94 22.97 -56.55
C GLY A 25 -13.15 23.33 -57.41
N LYS A 26 -14.03 24.19 -56.90
CA LYS A 26 -15.14 24.68 -57.72
C LYS A 26 -14.52 25.47 -58.88
N PRO A 27 -14.85 25.17 -60.14
CA PRO A 27 -14.40 25.98 -61.26
C PRO A 27 -14.99 27.38 -61.04
N GLN A 28 -14.12 28.34 -60.77
CA GLN A 28 -14.54 29.73 -60.73
C GLN A 28 -14.31 30.27 -62.13
N LEU A 29 -15.38 30.72 -62.78
CA LEU A 29 -15.28 31.38 -64.07
C LEU A 29 -14.31 32.57 -63.89
N SER A 30 -13.17 32.50 -64.56
CA SER A 30 -12.23 33.62 -64.67
C SER A 30 -12.35 34.16 -66.07
N GLU A 31 -11.85 35.37 -66.25
CA GLU A 31 -11.78 35.97 -67.58
C GLU A 31 -10.93 35.10 -68.53
N PRO A 32 -11.24 35.11 -69.84
CA PRO A 32 -10.53 34.29 -70.81
C PRO A 32 -9.07 34.70 -70.90
N TYR A 33 -8.16 33.73 -70.83
CA TYR A 33 -6.74 33.97 -71.05
C TYR A 33 -6.15 32.94 -72.01
N CYS A 34 -5.09 33.35 -72.73
CA CYS A 34 -4.38 32.48 -73.64
C CYS A 34 -3.74 31.32 -72.87
N ALA A 35 -4.02 30.08 -73.28
CA ALA A 35 -3.50 28.88 -72.62
C ALA A 35 -1.96 28.76 -72.72
N LYS A 36 -1.34 29.38 -73.74
CA LYS A 36 0.10 29.32 -73.96
C LYS A 36 0.89 30.31 -73.11
N CYS A 37 0.49 31.58 -73.08
CA CYS A 37 1.25 32.64 -72.40
C CYS A 37 0.54 33.30 -71.21
N GLY A 38 -0.75 33.02 -70.99
CA GLY A 38 -1.53 33.64 -69.92
C GLY A 38 -2.04 35.05 -70.21
N TYR A 39 -1.89 35.57 -71.43
CA TYR A 39 -2.39 36.89 -71.81
C TYR A 39 -3.92 36.99 -71.68
N ASP A 40 -4.42 38.11 -71.13
CA ASP A 40 -5.85 38.37 -70.93
C ASP A 40 -6.55 38.72 -72.25
N LEU A 41 -7.52 37.91 -72.64
CA LEU A 41 -8.21 38.00 -73.92
C LEU A 41 -9.56 38.71 -73.83
N ARG A 42 -9.90 39.39 -72.71
CA ARG A 42 -11.19 40.08 -72.53
C ARG A 42 -11.62 40.97 -73.69
N VAL A 43 -10.66 41.66 -74.31
CA VAL A 43 -10.97 42.69 -75.31
C VAL A 43 -11.19 42.11 -76.71
N ASN A 44 -10.53 41.00 -77.06
CA ASN A 44 -10.40 40.57 -78.46
C ASN A 44 -10.55 39.05 -78.71
N TRP A 45 -11.01 38.25 -77.74
CA TRP A 45 -11.04 36.79 -77.91
C TRP A 45 -11.95 36.30 -79.05
N ASP A 46 -13.04 37.02 -79.35
CA ASP A 46 -14.02 36.61 -80.36
C ASP A 46 -13.69 37.16 -81.77
N SER A 47 -12.84 38.19 -81.86
CA SER A 47 -12.49 38.86 -83.12
C SER A 47 -11.10 38.52 -83.66
N SER A 48 -10.17 38.07 -82.81
CA SER A 48 -8.78 37.79 -83.20
C SER A 48 -8.55 36.30 -83.47
N MET A 49 -7.94 35.96 -84.62
CA MET A 49 -7.54 34.58 -84.91
C MET A 49 -6.25 34.16 -84.18
N VAL A 50 -5.48 35.11 -83.68
CA VAL A 50 -4.14 34.87 -83.12
C VAL A 50 -3.94 35.69 -81.85
N CYS A 51 -3.31 35.08 -80.83
CA CYS A 51 -2.93 35.75 -79.59
C CYS A 51 -1.93 36.87 -79.88
N PRO A 52 -2.18 38.11 -79.42
CA PRO A 52 -1.33 39.25 -79.72
C PRO A 52 0.07 39.15 -79.10
N GLU A 53 0.23 38.43 -77.99
CA GLU A 53 1.53 38.30 -77.33
C GLU A 53 2.37 37.16 -77.91
N CYS A 54 1.81 35.96 -78.01
CA CYS A 54 2.60 34.75 -78.28
C CYS A 54 2.36 34.14 -79.66
N GLY A 55 1.52 34.77 -80.48
CA GLY A 55 1.21 34.30 -81.83
C GLY A 55 0.42 32.99 -81.88
N ALA A 56 -0.15 32.50 -80.78
CA ALA A 56 -0.92 31.25 -80.75
C ALA A 56 -2.28 31.40 -81.45
N ASP A 57 -2.67 30.42 -82.26
CA ASP A 57 -4.00 30.37 -82.87
C ASP A 57 -5.09 30.19 -81.79
N LEU A 58 -5.97 31.19 -81.65
CA LEU A 58 -7.03 31.21 -80.64
C LEU A 58 -8.22 30.32 -80.99
N LYS A 59 -8.36 29.89 -82.25
CA LYS A 59 -9.41 28.96 -82.69
C LYS A 59 -9.06 27.50 -82.41
N ALA A 60 -7.80 27.20 -82.11
CA ALA A 60 -7.39 25.85 -81.77
C ALA A 60 -8.09 25.37 -80.47
N LYS A 61 -8.50 24.10 -80.45
CA LYS A 61 -9.19 23.50 -79.30
C LYS A 61 -8.30 23.57 -78.06
N GLY A 62 -8.74 24.30 -77.03
CA GLY A 62 -7.99 24.50 -75.79
C GLY A 62 -7.00 25.68 -75.79
N ALA A 63 -7.02 26.53 -76.81
CA ALA A 63 -6.18 27.73 -76.87
C ALA A 63 -6.59 28.83 -75.86
N VAL A 64 -7.85 28.81 -75.41
CA VAL A 64 -8.39 29.74 -74.40
C VAL A 64 -8.82 28.95 -73.18
N ASN A 65 -8.31 29.34 -72.01
CA ASN A 65 -8.73 28.79 -70.72
C ASN A 65 -9.76 29.71 -70.08
N PHE A 66 -10.88 29.12 -69.64
CA PHE A 66 -11.95 29.80 -68.91
C PHE A 66 -12.01 29.24 -67.50
N GLY A 67 -11.41 29.96 -66.56
CA GLY A 67 -11.44 29.60 -65.16
C GLY A 67 -10.09 29.22 -64.57
N THR A 68 -9.86 29.70 -63.35
CA THR A 68 -8.81 29.18 -62.47
C THR A 68 -9.47 28.36 -61.37
N MET A 69 -8.85 27.21 -61.03
CA MET A 69 -9.31 26.38 -59.92
C MET A 69 -8.92 27.07 -58.61
N LYS A 70 -9.84 27.85 -58.03
CA LYS A 70 -9.61 28.46 -56.70
C LYS A 70 -9.63 27.38 -55.63
N LYS A 71 -8.44 26.94 -55.18
CA LYS A 71 -8.32 26.06 -54.01
C LYS A 71 -8.89 26.79 -52.80
N SER A 72 -9.96 26.28 -52.20
CA SER A 72 -10.57 26.94 -51.05
C SER A 72 -9.65 26.81 -49.84
N ARG A 73 -9.17 27.95 -49.35
CA ARG A 73 -8.26 28.08 -48.20
C ARG A 73 -8.84 27.45 -46.92
N THR A 74 -10.15 27.26 -46.86
CA THR A 74 -10.90 26.63 -45.77
C THR A 74 -10.46 25.21 -45.46
N TRP A 75 -10.09 24.39 -46.46
CA TRP A 75 -9.65 23.01 -46.22
C TRP A 75 -8.30 22.92 -45.52
N VAL A 76 -7.41 23.87 -45.78
CA VAL A 76 -6.11 23.96 -45.09
C VAL A 76 -6.33 24.24 -43.60
N THR A 77 -7.25 25.15 -43.27
CA THR A 77 -7.59 25.45 -41.87
C THR A 77 -8.17 24.23 -41.16
N VAL A 78 -9.09 23.49 -41.78
CA VAL A 78 -9.68 22.27 -41.19
C VAL A 78 -8.60 21.21 -40.92
N ALA A 79 -7.69 20.99 -41.87
CA ALA A 79 -6.60 20.03 -41.70
C ALA A 79 -5.67 20.40 -40.54
N ILE A 80 -5.32 21.69 -40.40
CA ILE A 80 -4.49 22.17 -39.29
C ILE A 80 -5.22 22.00 -37.95
N THR A 81 -6.50 22.37 -37.86
CA THR A 81 -7.27 22.23 -36.62
C THR A 81 -7.36 20.78 -36.16
N VAL A 82 -7.61 19.84 -37.08
CA VAL A 82 -7.65 18.40 -36.76
C VAL A 82 -6.29 17.90 -36.29
N ALA A 83 -5.20 18.29 -36.95
CA ALA A 83 -3.85 17.91 -36.55
C ALA A 83 -3.50 18.40 -35.13
N VAL A 84 -3.85 19.64 -34.79
CA VAL A 84 -3.63 20.22 -33.45
C VAL A 84 -4.46 19.48 -32.40
N LEU A 85 -5.73 19.21 -32.67
CA LEU A 85 -6.60 18.46 -31.74
C LEU A 85 -6.05 17.06 -31.44
N LEU A 86 -5.55 16.37 -32.47
CA LEU A 86 -4.99 15.04 -32.33
C LEU A 86 -3.67 15.04 -31.56
N LEU A 87 -2.82 16.05 -31.77
CA LEU A 87 -1.59 16.24 -31.00
C LEU A 87 -1.89 16.50 -29.52
N THR A 88 -2.85 17.38 -29.21
CA THR A 88 -3.27 17.66 -27.83
C THR A 88 -3.82 16.41 -27.16
N PHE A 89 -4.60 15.60 -27.87
CA PHE A 89 -5.11 14.33 -27.34
C PHE A 89 -3.98 13.33 -27.05
N LEU A 90 -2.99 13.22 -27.94
CA LEU A 90 -1.81 12.36 -27.73
C LEU A 90 -0.97 12.82 -26.53
N LEU A 91 -0.80 14.13 -26.33
CA LEU A 91 -0.10 14.66 -25.15
C LEU A 91 -0.85 14.35 -23.86
N MET A 92 -2.17 14.53 -23.83
CA MET A 92 -3.01 14.21 -22.66
C MET A 92 -3.04 12.70 -22.37
N ALA A 93 -3.05 11.86 -23.40
CA ALA A 93 -2.95 10.41 -23.25
C ALA A 93 -1.57 9.98 -22.75
N GLY A 94 -0.50 10.66 -23.20
CA GLY A 94 0.88 10.41 -22.74
C GLY A 94 1.13 10.75 -21.27
N VAL A 95 0.46 11.79 -20.75
CA VAL A 95 0.57 12.20 -19.34
C VAL A 95 -0.23 11.28 -18.40
N THR A 96 -1.26 10.60 -18.92
CA THR A 96 -2.15 9.74 -18.12
C THR A 96 -1.79 8.25 -18.17
N LEU A 97 -0.83 7.83 -19.01
CA LEU A 97 -0.25 6.51 -18.85
C LEU A 97 0.43 6.49 -17.47
N PRO A 98 -0.08 5.69 -16.50
CA PRO A 98 0.64 5.54 -15.25
C PRO A 98 2.02 5.08 -15.68
N ILE A 99 3.04 5.88 -15.38
CA ILE A 99 4.43 5.45 -15.51
C ILE A 99 4.43 4.16 -14.70
N ARG A 100 4.39 3.02 -15.41
CA ARG A 100 4.63 1.72 -14.82
C ARG A 100 6.08 1.82 -14.44
N ARG A 101 6.34 2.40 -13.26
CA ARG A 101 7.61 2.30 -12.57
C ARG A 101 7.86 0.82 -12.59
N ASN A 102 8.79 0.38 -13.44
CA ASN A 102 9.08 -1.03 -13.63
C ASN A 102 9.37 -1.58 -12.24
N THR A 103 8.38 -2.25 -11.64
CA THR A 103 8.51 -3.05 -10.42
C THR A 103 9.19 -4.38 -10.74
N ASN A 104 9.78 -4.49 -11.93
CA ASN A 104 10.59 -5.62 -12.32
C ASN A 104 11.76 -5.71 -11.32
N PRO A 105 12.00 -6.89 -10.69
CA PRO A 105 13.11 -7.10 -9.78
C PRO A 105 14.45 -6.56 -10.32
N ALA A 106 14.68 -6.66 -11.63
CA ALA A 106 15.90 -6.15 -12.26
C ALA A 106 16.08 -4.62 -12.13
N ALA A 107 15.01 -3.85 -12.00
CA ALA A 107 15.08 -2.40 -11.84
C ALA A 107 15.49 -2.00 -10.40
N LEU A 108 15.19 -2.83 -9.39
CA LEU A 108 15.53 -2.53 -7.99
C LEU A 108 17.04 -2.57 -7.75
N SER A 109 17.76 -3.48 -8.42
CA SER A 109 19.22 -3.55 -8.37
C SER A 109 19.94 -2.26 -8.77
N LYS A 110 19.27 -1.40 -9.57
CA LYS A 110 19.81 -0.11 -10.01
C LYS A 110 19.52 1.03 -9.03
N LEU A 111 18.63 0.83 -8.06
CA LEU A 111 18.30 1.84 -7.06
C LEU A 111 19.41 1.91 -6.01
N THR A 112 19.63 3.09 -5.44
CA THR A 112 20.52 3.25 -4.28
C THR A 112 19.86 2.68 -3.01
N ASN A 113 20.66 2.34 -1.99
CA ASN A 113 20.15 1.85 -0.71
C ASN A 113 19.13 2.82 -0.10
N ASN A 114 19.50 4.11 -0.03
CA ASN A 114 18.62 5.17 0.45
C ASN A 114 17.27 5.20 -0.29
N ASN A 115 17.26 4.99 -1.62
CA ASN A 115 16.01 4.96 -2.38
C ASN A 115 15.14 3.74 -2.01
N LEU A 116 15.73 2.56 -1.82
CA LEU A 116 15.00 1.38 -1.36
C LEU A 116 14.42 1.59 0.04
N ILE A 117 15.21 2.17 0.94
CA ILE A 117 14.85 2.39 2.35
C ILE A 117 13.72 3.42 2.47
N VAL A 118 13.86 4.60 1.88
CA VAL A 118 12.86 5.68 1.97
C VAL A 118 11.51 5.29 1.36
N ASN A 119 11.50 4.42 0.34
CA ASN A 119 10.27 3.95 -0.28
C ASN A 119 9.66 2.72 0.41
N LEU A 120 10.34 2.14 1.40
CA LEU A 120 9.90 0.93 2.11
C LEU A 120 8.49 1.05 2.69
N PRO A 121 8.04 2.17 3.31
CA PRO A 121 6.71 2.26 3.91
C PRO A 121 5.58 1.99 2.90
N THR A 122 5.78 2.41 1.65
CA THR A 122 4.82 2.20 0.55
C THR A 122 4.94 0.83 -0.13
N ARG A 123 6.00 0.07 0.18
CA ARG A 123 6.37 -1.18 -0.48
C ARG A 123 6.60 -2.33 0.49
N ILE A 124 6.11 -2.25 1.72
CA ILE A 124 6.27 -3.28 2.76
C ILE A 124 5.77 -4.65 2.28
N ASP A 125 4.78 -4.69 1.40
CA ASP A 125 4.20 -5.95 0.88
C ASP A 125 4.85 -6.45 -0.40
N GLU A 126 5.85 -5.73 -0.94
CA GLU A 126 6.49 -6.08 -2.20
C GLU A 126 7.64 -7.08 -1.97
N PRO A 127 7.52 -8.35 -2.41
CA PRO A 127 8.54 -9.39 -2.16
C PRO A 127 9.93 -9.01 -2.67
N TRP A 128 9.99 -8.39 -3.84
CA TRP A 128 11.24 -8.02 -4.51
C TRP A 128 12.02 -6.92 -3.78
N THR A 129 11.35 -6.04 -3.03
CA THR A 129 12.03 -5.05 -2.19
C THR A 129 12.79 -5.74 -1.06
N TRP A 130 12.19 -6.74 -0.42
CA TRP A 130 12.82 -7.51 0.65
C TRP A 130 13.95 -8.40 0.16
N GLN A 131 13.75 -9.07 -0.98
CA GLN A 131 14.79 -9.90 -1.59
C GLN A 131 16.03 -9.07 -1.96
N GLU A 132 15.84 -7.87 -2.50
CA GLU A 132 16.94 -6.96 -2.83
C GLU A 132 17.65 -6.47 -1.55
N LEU A 133 16.92 -6.05 -0.52
CA LEU A 133 17.51 -5.65 0.77
C LEU A 133 18.30 -6.79 1.42
N GLU A 134 17.76 -8.02 1.40
CA GLU A 134 18.44 -9.21 1.90
C GLU A 134 19.72 -9.51 1.10
N ALA A 135 19.67 -9.40 -0.22
CA ALA A 135 20.84 -9.61 -1.08
C ALA A 135 21.95 -8.57 -0.79
N ARG A 136 21.59 -7.29 -0.61
CA ARG A 136 22.54 -6.23 -0.25
C ARG A 136 23.12 -6.40 1.14
N TYR A 137 22.31 -6.84 2.09
CA TYR A 137 22.81 -7.17 3.42
C TYR A 137 23.84 -8.31 3.37
N LYS A 138 23.52 -9.40 2.67
CA LYS A 138 24.41 -10.57 2.53
C LYS A 138 25.72 -10.24 1.82
N SER A 139 25.71 -9.29 0.88
CA SER A 139 26.91 -8.83 0.17
C SER A 139 27.69 -7.75 0.91
N GLY A 140 27.26 -7.33 2.11
CA GLY A 140 27.91 -6.27 2.89
C GLY A 140 27.73 -4.87 2.30
N GLN A 141 26.73 -4.69 1.41
CA GLN A 141 26.41 -3.40 0.78
C GLN A 141 25.50 -2.52 1.63
N LEU A 142 24.90 -3.06 2.70
CA LEU A 142 24.19 -2.27 3.70
C LEU A 142 25.08 -2.02 4.92
N SER A 143 25.30 -0.76 5.23
CA SER A 143 25.93 -0.33 6.48
C SER A 143 24.99 -0.54 7.68
N ASP A 144 25.56 -0.58 8.90
CA ASP A 144 24.77 -0.72 10.14
C ASP A 144 23.78 0.45 10.32
N GLN A 145 24.15 1.66 9.86
CA GLN A 145 23.26 2.82 9.87
C GLN A 145 22.08 2.63 8.91
N GLU A 146 22.33 2.16 7.68
CA GLU A 146 21.26 1.90 6.70
C GLU A 146 20.32 0.78 7.18
N VAL A 147 20.82 -0.22 7.90
CA VAL A 147 19.99 -1.25 8.53
C VAL A 147 19.07 -0.62 9.60
N ASP A 148 19.57 0.27 10.45
CA ASP A 148 18.73 0.95 11.44
C ASP A 148 17.69 1.88 10.80
N GLU A 149 18.07 2.63 9.75
CA GLU A 149 17.15 3.48 8.97
C GLU A 149 16.07 2.65 8.27
N MET A 150 16.43 1.51 7.68
CA MET A 150 15.48 0.56 7.09
C MET A 150 14.46 0.06 8.12
N LEU A 151 14.91 -0.31 9.32
CA LEU A 151 14.00 -0.72 10.40
C LEU A 151 13.12 0.44 10.88
N ALA A 152 13.65 1.67 10.89
CA ALA A 152 12.85 2.86 11.20
C ALA A 152 11.70 3.04 10.21
N GLU A 153 11.97 2.90 8.91
CA GLU A 153 10.95 3.02 7.87
C GLU A 153 9.97 1.85 7.86
N LEU A 154 10.43 0.63 8.17
CA LEU A 154 9.56 -0.52 8.40
C LEU A 154 8.56 -0.23 9.54
N ILE A 155 9.07 0.24 10.68
CA ILE A 155 8.25 0.63 11.85
C ILE A 155 7.25 1.72 11.43
N ASN A 156 7.70 2.71 10.65
CA ASN A 156 6.87 3.79 10.18
C ASN A 156 5.71 3.28 9.32
N GLY A 157 5.98 2.47 8.29
CA GLY A 157 4.94 1.92 7.43
C GLY A 157 3.99 0.97 8.17
N LEU A 158 4.47 0.17 9.12
CA LEU A 158 3.61 -0.70 9.93
C LEU A 158 2.64 0.08 10.82
N LYS A 159 3.00 1.28 11.29
CA LYS A 159 2.07 2.13 12.08
C LYS A 159 0.82 2.49 11.30
N PHE A 160 0.93 2.71 10.00
CA PHE A 160 -0.18 3.07 9.13
C PHE A 160 -1.06 1.88 8.73
N LYS A 161 -0.59 0.64 8.95
CA LYS A 161 -1.39 -0.56 8.70
C LYS A 161 -2.35 -0.85 9.86
N PRO A 162 -3.58 -1.33 9.57
CA PRO A 162 -4.45 -1.96 10.57
C PRO A 162 -3.71 -3.09 11.29
N ILE A 163 -3.91 -3.25 12.61
CA ILE A 163 -3.23 -4.31 13.39
C ILE A 163 -3.43 -5.71 12.78
N ALA A 164 -4.62 -5.97 12.21
CA ALA A 164 -4.94 -7.23 11.54
C ALA A 164 -4.21 -7.46 10.20
N GLU A 165 -3.50 -6.45 9.69
CA GLU A 165 -2.74 -6.49 8.43
C GLU A 165 -1.23 -6.31 8.65
N ARG A 166 -0.78 -6.24 9.92
CA ARG A 166 0.65 -6.01 10.25
C ARG A 166 1.53 -7.25 10.12
N GLY A 167 0.95 -8.45 10.10
CA GLY A 167 1.71 -9.70 9.94
C GLY A 167 1.01 -10.75 9.06
N PRO A 168 1.72 -11.85 8.71
CA PRO A 168 3.17 -11.95 8.68
C PRO A 168 3.76 -11.19 7.48
N ILE A 169 4.85 -10.46 7.70
CA ILE A 169 5.68 -9.92 6.60
C ILE A 169 6.55 -11.07 6.08
N HIS A 170 5.90 -12.11 5.55
CA HIS A 170 6.52 -13.37 5.15
C HIS A 170 7.71 -13.18 4.20
N TRP A 171 7.71 -12.09 3.42
CA TRP A 171 8.82 -11.71 2.57
C TRP A 171 10.06 -11.18 3.31
N ALA A 172 9.87 -10.54 4.47
CA ALA A 172 10.95 -10.00 5.30
C ALA A 172 11.48 -11.00 6.33
N THR A 173 10.77 -12.10 6.54
CA THR A 173 10.99 -13.05 7.64
C THR A 173 12.42 -13.60 7.70
N ASN A 174 13.00 -14.02 6.57
CA ASN A 174 14.39 -14.51 6.53
C ASN A 174 15.40 -13.39 6.78
N PHE A 175 15.14 -12.21 6.24
CA PHE A 175 16.00 -11.05 6.42
C PHE A 175 16.01 -10.59 7.88
N LEU A 176 14.84 -10.45 8.50
CA LEU A 176 14.71 -10.09 9.92
C LEU A 176 15.36 -11.14 10.83
N GLN A 177 15.20 -12.44 10.52
CA GLN A 177 15.91 -13.50 11.26
C GLN A 177 17.42 -13.32 11.18
N LYS A 178 17.97 -13.04 9.98
CA LYS A 178 19.40 -12.83 9.83
C LYS A 178 19.90 -11.61 10.64
N LEU A 179 19.14 -10.51 10.65
CA LEU A 179 19.47 -9.35 11.47
C LEU A 179 19.44 -9.63 12.98
N ILE A 180 18.52 -10.50 13.43
CA ILE A 180 18.44 -10.99 14.81
C ILE A 180 19.67 -11.83 15.15
N ASP A 181 19.98 -12.82 14.32
CA ASP A 181 21.09 -13.74 14.52
C ASP A 181 22.44 -12.99 14.55
N ASP A 182 22.58 -11.99 13.69
CA ASP A 182 23.78 -11.15 13.61
C ASP A 182 23.82 -10.03 14.66
N LYS A 183 22.80 -9.93 15.52
CA LYS A 183 22.67 -8.89 16.56
C LYS A 183 22.79 -7.46 16.00
N LYS A 184 22.30 -7.24 14.78
CA LYS A 184 22.35 -5.93 14.08
C LYS A 184 21.24 -4.97 14.47
N ILE A 185 20.24 -5.44 15.20
CA ILE A 185 19.13 -4.60 15.66
C ILE A 185 19.40 -4.14 17.09
N SER A 186 19.45 -2.83 17.32
CA SER A 186 19.59 -2.30 18.68
C SER A 186 18.37 -2.68 19.55
N PRO A 187 18.54 -2.93 20.86
CA PRO A 187 17.42 -3.27 21.75
C PRO A 187 16.26 -2.26 21.72
N ALA A 188 16.60 -0.96 21.60
CA ALA A 188 15.61 0.11 21.50
C ALA A 188 14.80 0.03 20.19
N ARG A 189 15.46 -0.16 19.04
CA ARG A 189 14.80 -0.32 17.74
C ARG A 189 13.93 -1.58 17.73
N TYR A 190 14.44 -2.65 18.31
CA TYR A 190 13.73 -3.91 18.44
C TYR A 190 12.45 -3.77 19.25
N ALA A 191 12.50 -3.11 20.41
CA ALA A 191 11.33 -2.85 21.25
C ALA A 191 10.27 -2.00 20.49
N GLN A 192 10.68 -1.03 19.69
CA GLN A 192 9.78 -0.26 18.84
C GLN A 192 9.12 -1.12 17.76
N LEU A 193 9.90 -1.98 17.09
CA LEU A 193 9.40 -2.91 16.08
C LEU A 193 8.39 -3.88 16.70
N MET A 194 8.72 -4.49 17.83
CA MET A 194 7.81 -5.36 18.56
C MET A 194 6.50 -4.65 18.93
N LYS A 195 6.59 -3.45 19.51
CA LYS A 195 5.41 -2.67 19.91
C LYS A 195 4.49 -2.36 18.74
N VAL A 196 5.04 -2.03 17.56
CA VAL A 196 4.23 -1.73 16.38
C VAL A 196 3.69 -3.02 15.74
N TYR A 197 4.50 -4.07 15.64
CA TYR A 197 4.16 -5.32 14.98
C TYR A 197 3.13 -6.14 15.77
N PHE A 198 3.42 -6.45 17.04
CA PHE A 198 2.52 -7.20 17.92
C PHE A 198 1.38 -6.34 18.49
N GLY A 199 1.52 -5.02 18.37
CA GLY A 199 0.62 -4.07 18.99
C GLY A 199 0.87 -3.93 20.50
N PRO A 200 0.00 -3.19 21.18
CA PRO A 200 0.21 -2.84 22.57
C PRO A 200 0.03 -4.03 23.53
N GLY A 201 -0.72 -5.06 23.16
CA GLY A 201 -1.00 -6.20 24.04
C GLY A 201 -2.08 -7.10 23.47
N PRO A 202 -2.70 -7.98 24.28
CA PRO A 202 -3.82 -8.78 23.85
C PRO A 202 -4.92 -7.89 23.27
N THR A 203 -5.45 -8.28 22.13
CA THR A 203 -6.40 -7.47 21.34
C THR A 203 -7.83 -7.98 21.43
N LYS A 204 -8.01 -9.21 21.93
CA LYS A 204 -9.31 -9.85 22.08
C LYS A 204 -9.47 -10.26 23.54
N PHE A 205 -10.60 -9.85 24.12
CA PHE A 205 -10.98 -10.23 25.47
C PHE A 205 -12.42 -10.74 25.41
N HIS A 206 -12.67 -11.91 26.00
CA HIS A 206 -14.02 -12.49 26.09
C HIS A 206 -14.25 -13.02 27.50
N PRO A 207 -15.42 -12.79 28.13
CA PRO A 207 -15.74 -13.45 29.38
C PRO A 207 -15.84 -14.96 29.14
N ILE A 208 -15.41 -15.75 30.12
CA ILE A 208 -15.61 -17.20 30.12
C ILE A 208 -16.88 -17.49 30.90
N THR A 209 -17.92 -17.96 30.20
CA THR A 209 -19.25 -18.21 30.77
C THR A 209 -19.43 -19.61 31.35
N SER A 210 -18.39 -20.47 31.26
CA SER A 210 -18.46 -21.80 31.87
C SER A 210 -18.60 -21.70 33.39
N LYS A 211 -19.23 -22.71 34.01
CA LYS A 211 -19.43 -22.76 35.47
C LYS A 211 -18.07 -22.68 36.20
N MET A 212 -17.74 -21.50 36.68
CA MET A 212 -16.63 -21.28 37.60
C MET A 212 -17.05 -21.53 39.05
N GLN A 213 -16.08 -21.73 39.93
CA GLN A 213 -16.33 -21.77 41.37
C GLN A 213 -17.04 -20.48 41.84
N PRO A 214 -17.86 -20.53 42.91
CA PRO A 214 -18.42 -19.34 43.51
C PRO A 214 -17.32 -18.30 43.80
N ASN A 215 -17.61 -17.02 43.56
CA ASN A 215 -16.69 -15.90 43.75
C ASN A 215 -15.49 -15.85 42.78
N TRP A 216 -15.59 -16.45 41.59
CA TRP A 216 -14.60 -16.30 40.53
C TRP A 216 -15.23 -15.89 39.20
N SER A 217 -14.47 -15.09 38.47
CA SER A 217 -14.70 -14.70 37.09
C SER A 217 -13.47 -15.06 36.26
N ALA A 218 -13.63 -15.27 34.96
CA ALA A 218 -12.48 -15.39 34.07
C ALA A 218 -12.71 -14.65 32.77
N ILE A 219 -11.62 -14.05 32.29
CA ILE A 219 -11.53 -13.38 31.00
C ILE A 219 -10.53 -14.14 30.16
N TYR A 220 -10.94 -14.61 29.00
CA TYR A 220 -10.02 -15.10 28.00
C TYR A 220 -9.39 -13.91 27.27
N ALA A 221 -8.06 -13.81 27.30
CA ALA A 221 -7.29 -12.79 26.60
C ALA A 221 -6.46 -13.43 25.49
N SER A 222 -6.52 -12.90 24.26
CA SER A 222 -5.71 -13.40 23.15
C SER A 222 -5.22 -12.30 22.23
N PHE A 223 -4.11 -12.58 21.55
CA PHE A 223 -3.56 -11.74 20.50
C PHE A 223 -4.21 -12.08 19.16
N THR A 224 -4.49 -11.08 18.33
CA THR A 224 -5.05 -11.31 16.98
C THR A 224 -4.00 -11.91 16.06
N GLN A 225 -2.71 -11.68 16.32
CA GLN A 225 -1.61 -12.11 15.46
C GLN A 225 -0.42 -12.65 16.26
N PRO A 226 -0.23 -13.98 16.34
CA PRO A 226 0.89 -14.61 17.04
C PRO A 226 2.10 -14.89 16.13
N TRP A 227 2.24 -14.17 15.02
CA TRP A 227 3.26 -14.46 14.00
C TRP A 227 4.67 -14.22 14.52
N SER A 228 5.62 -15.10 14.20
CA SER A 228 7.03 -14.86 14.50
C SER A 228 7.55 -13.64 13.71
N LEU A 229 8.51 -12.91 14.28
CA LEU A 229 9.15 -11.79 13.58
C LEU A 229 10.18 -12.30 12.55
N GLY A 230 10.83 -13.44 12.84
CA GLY A 230 11.76 -14.17 11.98
C GLY A 230 11.21 -15.51 11.51
N SER A 231 12.01 -16.25 10.74
CA SER A 231 11.62 -17.53 10.13
C SER A 231 11.56 -18.68 11.13
N THR A 232 12.17 -18.49 12.30
CA THR A 232 12.13 -19.46 13.38
C THR A 232 10.98 -19.16 14.33
N ASP A 233 10.35 -20.23 14.85
CA ASP A 233 9.38 -20.13 15.93
C ASP A 233 9.99 -19.55 17.22
N LYS A 234 11.32 -19.47 17.32
CA LYS A 234 12.07 -18.91 18.44
C LYS A 234 12.02 -17.39 18.55
N THR A 235 11.45 -16.72 17.55
CA THR A 235 11.27 -15.26 17.55
C THR A 235 9.83 -14.85 17.86
N LYS A 236 9.10 -15.71 18.60
CA LYS A 236 7.78 -15.39 19.12
C LYS A 236 7.92 -14.62 20.43
N PRO A 237 7.18 -13.52 20.60
CA PRO A 237 7.20 -12.77 21.86
C PRO A 237 6.64 -13.64 22.99
N HIS A 238 7.16 -13.42 24.19
CA HIS A 238 6.62 -13.91 25.45
C HIS A 238 5.93 -12.73 26.13
N CYS A 239 4.61 -12.81 26.27
CA CYS A 239 3.84 -11.78 26.96
C CYS A 239 3.50 -12.33 28.33
N ARG A 240 3.56 -11.48 29.35
CA ARG A 240 3.14 -11.84 30.70
C ARG A 240 2.28 -10.74 31.28
N LEU A 241 1.23 -11.13 32.01
CA LEU A 241 0.44 -10.21 32.81
C LEU A 241 1.19 -9.94 34.10
N VAL A 242 1.46 -8.67 34.40
CA VAL A 242 2.26 -8.27 35.57
C VAL A 242 1.43 -7.58 36.63
N SER A 243 0.37 -6.88 36.24
CA SER A 243 -0.59 -6.32 37.21
C SER A 243 -1.99 -6.21 36.60
N VAL A 244 -3.01 -6.30 37.45
CA VAL A 244 -4.37 -5.83 37.13
C VAL A 244 -4.86 -5.04 38.31
N VAL A 245 -5.19 -3.78 38.07
CA VAL A 245 -5.70 -2.86 39.08
C VAL A 245 -7.00 -2.24 38.60
N VAL A 246 -7.90 -1.89 39.51
CA VAL A 246 -9.10 -1.12 39.17
C VAL A 246 -8.65 0.33 38.98
N LYS A 247 -9.14 1.01 37.95
CA LYS A 247 -8.80 2.42 37.71
C LYS A 247 -9.25 3.26 38.91
N GLY A 248 -8.29 3.77 39.68
CA GLY A 248 -8.52 4.54 40.91
C GLY A 248 -8.07 3.81 42.18
N ASP A 249 -7.85 2.49 42.12
CA ASP A 249 -7.26 1.69 43.20
C ASP A 249 -5.81 1.34 42.81
N GLU A 250 -4.83 1.83 43.57
CA GLU A 250 -3.41 1.60 43.24
C GLU A 250 -2.93 0.19 43.62
N ASP A 251 -3.59 -0.49 44.59
CA ASP A 251 -2.97 -1.57 45.37
C ASP A 251 -3.78 -2.86 45.52
N THR A 252 -4.88 -3.09 44.78
CA THR A 252 -5.66 -4.34 44.92
C THR A 252 -5.23 -5.38 43.88
N PRO A 253 -4.26 -6.29 44.18
CA PRO A 253 -3.91 -7.36 43.27
C PRO A 253 -5.07 -8.35 43.19
N LEU A 254 -5.64 -8.49 42.00
CA LEU A 254 -6.52 -9.63 41.73
C LEU A 254 -5.68 -10.92 41.78
N LEU A 255 -6.27 -12.05 42.19
CA LEU A 255 -5.57 -13.36 42.24
C LEU A 255 -5.77 -14.09 40.91
N PHE A 256 -4.75 -14.83 40.46
CA PHE A 256 -4.69 -15.40 39.10
C PHE A 256 -4.23 -16.86 39.07
N VAL A 257 -4.55 -17.56 37.98
CA VAL A 257 -4.15 -18.96 37.79
C VAL A 257 -3.79 -19.22 36.31
N PRO A 258 -2.57 -19.73 36.00
CA PRO A 258 -2.13 -19.96 34.61
C PRO A 258 -2.79 -21.18 33.99
N GLU A 259 -3.14 -21.08 32.71
CA GLU A 259 -3.82 -22.11 31.93
C GLU A 259 -3.03 -23.43 31.87
N ALA A 260 -3.53 -24.48 32.54
CA ALA A 260 -3.11 -25.86 32.26
C ALA A 260 -4.14 -26.95 32.62
N GLN A 261 -5.10 -26.75 33.53
CA GLN A 261 -5.99 -27.85 33.92
C GLN A 261 -7.45 -27.40 34.03
N THR A 262 -8.33 -28.09 33.31
CA THR A 262 -9.80 -27.91 33.33
C THR A 262 -10.42 -28.20 34.69
N HIS A 263 -9.64 -28.71 35.65
CA HIS A 263 -10.00 -28.98 37.03
C HIS A 263 -8.98 -28.30 37.95
N TRP A 264 -9.31 -27.12 38.45
CA TRP A 264 -8.42 -26.36 39.32
C TRP A 264 -8.56 -26.82 40.77
N GLN A 265 -7.43 -27.06 41.44
CA GLN A 265 -7.36 -27.05 42.91
C GLN A 265 -6.84 -25.68 43.36
N PHE A 266 -7.48 -25.10 44.38
CA PHE A 266 -7.18 -23.76 44.91
C PHE A 266 -5.70 -23.57 45.32
N GLU A 267 -5.03 -24.67 45.66
CA GLU A 267 -3.61 -24.71 46.03
C GLU A 267 -2.67 -24.37 44.87
N GLN A 268 -3.16 -24.33 43.62
CA GLN A 268 -2.37 -24.04 42.42
C GLN A 268 -2.37 -22.56 42.01
N VAL A 269 -2.89 -21.65 42.85
CA VAL A 269 -2.87 -20.20 42.61
C VAL A 269 -1.43 -19.69 42.67
N VAL A 270 -0.89 -19.28 41.53
CA VAL A 270 0.48 -18.76 41.40
C VAL A 270 0.45 -17.23 41.56
N LYS A 271 1.52 -16.65 42.13
CA LYS A 271 1.69 -15.19 42.14
C LYS A 271 1.70 -14.63 40.71
N LEU A 272 1.11 -13.44 40.57
CA LEU A 272 0.84 -12.77 39.30
C LEU A 272 2.09 -12.56 38.43
N ASP A 273 3.23 -12.33 39.09
CA ASP A 273 4.50 -11.91 38.49
C ASP A 273 5.05 -12.93 37.45
N SER A 274 4.53 -14.15 37.44
CA SER A 274 5.01 -15.28 36.63
C SER A 274 3.97 -15.90 35.69
N LEU A 275 2.94 -15.18 35.25
CA LEU A 275 1.92 -15.72 34.35
C LEU A 275 2.24 -15.48 32.87
N PRO A 276 2.79 -16.48 32.15
CA PRO A 276 2.96 -16.37 30.72
C PRO A 276 1.59 -16.36 30.04
N ILE A 277 1.38 -15.37 29.19
CA ILE A 277 0.32 -15.34 28.18
C ILE A 277 0.91 -15.91 26.91
N THR A 278 0.41 -17.07 26.50
CA THR A 278 0.82 -17.67 25.24
C THR A 278 0.10 -16.97 24.09
N PHE A 279 0.87 -16.53 23.10
CA PHE A 279 0.31 -15.87 21.91
C PHE A 279 -0.55 -16.83 21.07
N SER A 280 -0.24 -18.13 21.06
CA SER A 280 -0.85 -19.12 20.16
C SER A 280 -2.26 -19.58 20.57
N SER A 281 -2.54 -19.69 21.86
CA SER A 281 -3.81 -20.25 22.37
C SER A 281 -4.66 -19.25 23.14
N GLY A 282 -4.19 -18.00 23.29
CA GLY A 282 -4.71 -17.08 24.30
C GLY A 282 -4.44 -17.60 25.71
N SER A 283 -4.90 -16.88 26.71
CA SER A 283 -4.77 -17.26 28.10
C SER A 283 -5.97 -16.84 28.92
N ARG A 284 -6.33 -17.67 29.90
CA ARG A 284 -7.41 -17.38 30.83
C ARG A 284 -6.88 -16.54 31.98
N ILE A 285 -7.48 -15.38 32.18
CA ILE A 285 -7.23 -14.48 33.29
C ILE A 285 -8.38 -14.70 34.28
N CYS A 286 -8.16 -15.54 35.30
CA CYS A 286 -9.10 -15.69 36.39
C CYS A 286 -8.96 -14.51 37.36
N LEU A 287 -10.08 -13.99 37.84
CA LEU A 287 -10.18 -12.90 38.79
C LEU A 287 -11.09 -13.37 39.93
N ARG A 288 -10.62 -13.22 41.17
CA ARG A 288 -11.49 -13.42 42.34
C ARG A 288 -12.52 -12.29 42.36
N ASN A 289 -13.80 -12.62 42.54
CA ASN A 289 -14.92 -11.67 42.58
C ASN A 289 -14.79 -10.78 43.83
N THR A 290 -14.01 -9.71 43.70
CA THR A 290 -13.83 -8.67 44.72
C THR A 290 -14.35 -7.32 44.25
N LEU A 291 -14.89 -7.26 43.04
CA LEU A 291 -15.46 -6.04 42.48
C LEU A 291 -16.91 -5.92 42.92
N GLU A 292 -17.28 -4.74 43.39
CA GLU A 292 -18.68 -4.41 43.67
C GLU A 292 -19.53 -4.51 42.39
N PRO A 293 -20.84 -4.77 42.48
CA PRO A 293 -21.72 -4.75 41.31
C PRO A 293 -21.66 -3.40 40.59
N GLY A 294 -21.59 -3.41 39.25
CA GLY A 294 -21.54 -2.21 38.43
C GLY A 294 -20.48 -2.21 37.33
N GLU A 295 -20.22 -1.03 36.76
CA GLU A 295 -19.20 -0.85 35.71
C GLU A 295 -17.83 -0.51 36.32
N HIS A 296 -16.79 -1.22 35.87
CA HIS A 296 -15.42 -1.00 36.29
C HIS A 296 -14.50 -0.86 35.08
N VAL A 297 -13.37 -0.17 35.27
CA VAL A 297 -12.27 -0.15 34.29
C VAL A 297 -11.07 -0.83 34.92
N LEU A 298 -10.72 -2.01 34.41
CA LEU A 298 -9.51 -2.71 34.82
C LEU A 298 -8.32 -2.20 33.99
N LEU A 299 -7.19 -1.94 34.64
CA LEU A 299 -5.92 -1.60 34.00
C LEU A 299 -5.01 -2.82 34.03
N LEU A 300 -4.93 -3.54 32.92
CA LEU A 300 -4.10 -4.74 32.78
C LEU A 300 -2.72 -4.34 32.28
N LYS A 301 -1.69 -4.50 33.11
CA LYS A 301 -0.29 -4.22 32.75
C LYS A 301 0.34 -5.49 32.20
N PHE A 302 0.72 -5.44 30.92
CA PHE A 302 1.44 -6.51 30.23
C PHE A 302 2.89 -6.12 30.05
N VAL A 303 3.79 -7.10 30.17
CA VAL A 303 5.17 -7.00 29.74
C VAL A 303 5.36 -7.99 28.61
N THR A 304 5.82 -7.52 27.47
CA THR A 304 6.14 -8.34 26.30
C THR A 304 7.63 -8.33 26.09
N GLU A 305 8.22 -9.50 26.15
CA GLU A 305 9.65 -9.77 26.06
C GLU A 305 9.93 -10.67 24.86
N LEU A 306 11.11 -10.57 24.27
CA LEU A 306 11.55 -11.53 23.24
C LEU A 306 12.83 -12.23 23.66
N TYR A 307 12.80 -13.55 23.55
CA TYR A 307 13.94 -14.41 23.83
C TYR A 307 14.30 -15.17 22.55
N PRO A 308 15.40 -14.81 21.85
CA PRO A 308 15.71 -15.35 20.52
C PRO A 308 16.01 -16.85 20.50
N GLU A 309 16.29 -17.44 21.67
CA GLU A 309 16.63 -18.86 21.80
C GLU A 309 15.48 -19.73 22.32
N LEU A 310 14.41 -19.11 22.85
CA LEU A 310 13.30 -19.83 23.47
C LEU A 310 12.18 -20.10 22.47
N GLY A 311 11.67 -21.34 22.51
CA GLY A 311 10.44 -21.69 21.82
C GLY A 311 9.21 -21.02 22.46
N PRO A 312 8.08 -20.92 21.74
CA PRO A 312 6.86 -20.24 22.23
C PRO A 312 6.22 -20.89 23.46
N MET A 313 6.52 -22.17 23.71
CA MET A 313 6.02 -22.92 24.85
C MET A 313 7.06 -23.04 25.97
N GLU A 314 8.30 -22.62 25.72
CA GLU A 314 9.37 -22.66 26.72
C GLU A 314 9.20 -21.47 27.66
N LYS A 315 9.38 -21.71 28.97
CA LYS A 315 9.34 -20.64 29.96
C LYS A 315 10.75 -20.06 30.09
N PRO A 316 10.92 -18.73 30.04
CA PRO A 316 12.19 -18.11 30.37
C PRO A 316 12.63 -18.50 31.79
N SER A 317 13.89 -18.88 31.92
CA SER A 317 14.58 -19.05 33.19
C SER A 317 15.02 -17.70 33.75
N GLU A 318 15.39 -17.65 35.04
CA GLU A 318 15.92 -16.42 35.66
C GLU A 318 17.22 -15.91 35.02
N THR A 319 17.95 -16.81 34.35
CA THR A 319 19.20 -16.47 33.64
C THR A 319 18.96 -15.94 32.23
N ASP A 320 17.78 -16.16 31.66
CA ASP A 320 17.46 -15.71 30.31
C ASP A 320 17.26 -14.20 30.29
N LYS A 321 18.02 -13.51 29.43
CA LYS A 321 17.88 -12.07 29.24
C LYS A 321 17.08 -11.80 27.97
N PRO A 322 15.96 -11.06 28.05
CA PRO A 322 15.23 -10.71 26.85
C PRO A 322 16.06 -9.78 25.97
N LEU A 323 16.04 -10.01 24.66
CA LEU A 323 16.68 -9.13 23.66
C LEU A 323 16.02 -7.74 23.67
N ALA A 324 14.71 -7.71 23.89
CA ALA A 324 13.94 -6.50 24.02
C ALA A 324 12.73 -6.77 24.93
N SER A 325 12.28 -5.70 25.60
CA SER A 325 11.09 -5.72 26.43
C SER A 325 10.33 -4.42 26.26
N TYR A 326 9.00 -4.49 26.25
CA TYR A 326 8.16 -3.31 26.40
C TYR A 326 7.00 -3.59 27.34
N THR A 327 6.59 -2.55 28.07
CA THR A 327 5.44 -2.60 28.96
C THR A 327 4.27 -1.82 28.35
N HIS A 328 3.06 -2.34 28.50
CA HIS A 328 1.83 -1.68 28.09
C HIS A 328 0.76 -1.83 29.16
N VAL A 329 -0.08 -0.82 29.31
CA VAL A 329 -1.25 -0.84 30.19
C VAL A 329 -2.51 -0.79 29.34
N GLN A 330 -3.29 -1.87 29.40
CA GLN A 330 -4.52 -2.02 28.65
C GLN A 330 -5.73 -1.73 29.54
N PRO A 331 -6.45 -0.62 29.32
CA PRO A 331 -7.74 -0.41 29.95
C PRO A 331 -8.78 -1.38 29.35
N LEU A 332 -9.55 -2.01 30.23
CA LEU A 332 -10.59 -2.97 29.91
C LEU A 332 -11.86 -2.60 30.69
N LYS A 333 -12.91 -2.17 29.98
CA LYS A 333 -14.21 -1.92 30.61
C LYS A 333 -14.91 -3.25 30.88
N VAL A 334 -15.30 -3.49 32.12
CA VAL A 334 -16.02 -4.69 32.57
C VAL A 334 -17.31 -4.30 33.30
N THR A 335 -18.31 -5.18 33.25
CA THR A 335 -19.55 -5.05 34.04
C THR A 335 -19.65 -6.26 34.95
N VAL A 336 -19.89 -5.98 36.22
CA VAL A 336 -19.95 -6.95 37.31
C VAL A 336 -21.38 -7.05 37.81
N ASP A 337 -21.91 -8.27 37.91
CA ASP A 337 -23.26 -8.53 38.41
C ASP A 337 -23.32 -8.55 39.95
N ASP A 338 -24.52 -8.74 40.50
CA ASP A 338 -24.76 -8.80 41.96
C ASP A 338 -24.03 -9.95 42.66
N SER A 339 -23.55 -10.95 41.91
CA SER A 339 -22.73 -12.06 42.42
C SER A 339 -21.22 -11.79 42.31
N GLY A 340 -20.84 -10.58 41.90
CA GLY A 340 -19.47 -10.18 41.66
C GLY A 340 -18.89 -10.76 40.36
N ARG A 341 -19.70 -11.35 39.48
CA ARG A 341 -19.23 -11.99 38.24
C ARG A 341 -19.14 -11.01 37.08
N ILE A 342 -18.12 -11.15 36.26
CA ILE A 342 -17.96 -10.38 35.02
C ILE A 342 -18.87 -10.95 33.92
N ILE A 343 -19.89 -10.18 33.51
CA ILE A 343 -20.98 -10.66 32.63
C ILE A 343 -20.98 -10.07 31.21
N CYS A 344 -20.06 -9.17 30.86
CA CYS A 344 -20.20 -8.37 29.62
C CYS A 344 -19.89 -9.17 28.34
N GLU A 345 -20.87 -9.27 27.42
CA GLU A 345 -20.73 -9.95 26.12
C GLU A 345 -19.68 -9.31 25.19
N LYS A 346 -19.35 -8.02 25.38
CA LYS A 346 -18.39 -7.29 24.53
C LYS A 346 -17.48 -6.38 25.35
N LEU A 347 -16.37 -6.96 25.80
CA LEU A 347 -15.29 -6.20 26.42
C LEU A 347 -14.73 -5.19 25.43
N THR A 348 -14.76 -3.91 25.81
CA THR A 348 -14.33 -2.81 24.95
C THR A 348 -12.96 -2.31 25.41
N ILE A 349 -12.00 -2.36 24.49
CA ILE A 349 -10.70 -1.73 24.64
C ILE A 349 -10.89 -0.22 24.49
N LEU A 350 -10.62 0.54 25.55
CA LEU A 350 -10.53 2.00 25.47
C LEU A 350 -9.23 2.34 24.73
N ARG A 351 -9.33 3.08 23.62
CA ARG A 351 -8.19 3.51 22.80
C ARG A 351 -7.60 4.83 23.26
#